data_AF-A0A538PSQ5-F1
#
_entry.id   AF-A0A538PSQ5-F1
#
_cell.length_a   1.000
_cell.length_b   1.000
_cell.length_c   1.000
_cell.angle_alpha   90.00
_cell.angle_beta   90.00
_cell.angle_gamma   90.00
#
_symmetry.space_group_name_H-M   'P 1'
#
loop_
_entity.id
_entity.type
_entity.pdbx_description
1 polymer ?
#
loop_
_entity_poly.entity_id
_entity_poly.type
_entity_poly.pdbx_seq_one_letter_code
_entity_poly.pdbx_strand_id
1 'polypeptide(L)'
;MNDPFLTFDELRNAYLRYLDSPFWLRYPALIEGRRKLLDQDRQLYRDPLFEPIVPYESSGMTARAACLQLGVPQEVAEYLESGGLFPAERELFQHQFDAWSASRSGEAVVVTTGTGSGKTECYLLPVFASLVEESAGWEAPSDRSARALWWNYRNQQRIAQRAHDTGRAKALRAIFLYPLNALIEDQLGRIRRACDSTNGRTWLSTKRNGNSFWFGRYTGSTPVSGPETNASKRQELKRRMKDMESKWDRARLSAARSGSDEILSYFQDPQGSEMWSRWDMHENPPDILITNYSMLNIMLMRSLEGTIFDQTRDWLASDRTRNRFHLIVDELHTYRGTPGTEVGYLLRALLHRLGLTPDSTQLRIITTSASIEAN
;
A
#
# COMPACT_ATOMS: atom_id res chain seq x y z
N MET A 1 2.80 19.08 18.44
CA MET A 1 3.29 18.03 19.36
C MET A 1 4.72 18.41 19.66
N ASN A 2 4.93 19.32 20.63
CA ASN A 2 6.15 20.15 20.67
C ASN A 2 7.09 19.85 21.84
N ASP A 3 6.75 18.91 22.72
CA ASP A 3 7.64 18.49 23.80
C ASP A 3 7.48 16.97 24.08
N PRO A 4 8.47 16.15 23.66
CA PRO A 4 8.42 14.70 23.88
C PRO A 4 8.53 14.32 25.37
N PHE A 5 9.17 15.16 26.21
CA PHE A 5 9.27 14.90 27.65
C PHE A 5 7.94 15.16 28.35
N LEU A 6 7.26 16.25 27.99
CA LEU A 6 5.91 16.52 28.51
C LEU A 6 4.96 15.37 28.16
N THR A 7 5.01 14.91 26.89
CA THR A 7 4.17 13.78 26.43
C THR A 7 4.50 12.49 27.20
N PHE A 8 5.79 12.24 27.42
CA PHE A 8 6.25 11.11 28.23
C PHE A 8 5.73 11.19 29.67
N ASP A 9 5.88 12.34 30.33
CA ASP A 9 5.42 12.54 31.71
C ASP A 9 3.90 12.43 31.83
N GLU A 10 3.15 12.94 30.86
CA GLU A 10 1.69 12.79 30.79
C GLU A 10 1.28 11.32 30.67
N LEU A 11 1.92 10.55 29.78
CA LEU A 11 1.67 9.12 29.58
C LEU A 11 2.05 8.32 30.83
N ARG A 12 3.26 8.52 31.37
CA ARG A 12 3.74 7.91 32.62
C ARG A 12 2.73 8.11 33.75
N ASN A 13 2.29 9.36 33.96
CA ASN A 13 1.31 9.69 34.98
C ASN A 13 -0.07 9.07 34.68
N ALA A 14 -0.49 9.00 33.42
CA ALA A 14 -1.74 8.36 33.04
C ALA A 14 -1.74 6.85 33.32
N TYR A 15 -0.66 6.14 32.97
CA TYR A 15 -0.51 4.71 33.28
C TYR A 15 -0.49 4.45 34.79
N LEU A 16 0.24 5.25 35.56
CA LEU A 16 0.26 5.14 37.02
C LEU A 16 -1.14 5.36 37.63
N ARG A 17 -1.87 6.39 37.19
CA ARG A 17 -3.26 6.64 37.63
C ARG A 17 -4.20 5.49 37.25
N TYR A 18 -4.04 4.95 36.03
CA TYR A 18 -4.84 3.82 35.56
C TYR A 18 -4.62 2.58 36.41
N LEU A 19 -3.39 2.30 36.86
CA LEU A 19 -3.11 1.17 37.75
C LEU A 19 -3.59 1.42 39.19
N ASP A 20 -3.59 2.67 39.64
CA ASP A 20 -4.05 3.03 40.99
C ASP A 20 -5.57 2.88 41.16
N SER A 21 -6.37 3.07 40.10
CA SER A 21 -7.83 3.06 40.15
C SER A 21 -8.48 1.68 40.40
N PRO A 22 -8.19 0.61 39.61
CA PRO A 22 -8.81 -0.70 39.78
C PRO A 22 -8.15 -1.56 40.87
N PHE A 23 -6.89 -1.29 41.23
CA PHE A 23 -6.13 -2.07 42.21
C PHE A 23 -5.85 -1.27 43.49
N TRP A 24 -6.85 -0.59 44.03
CA TRP A 24 -6.70 0.16 45.27
C TRP A 24 -6.34 -0.77 46.45
N LEU A 25 -5.36 -0.38 47.27
CA LEU A 25 -4.94 -1.13 48.46
C LEU A 25 -5.37 -0.41 49.73
N ARG A 26 -5.76 -1.17 50.77
CA ARG A 26 -6.22 -0.60 52.05
C ARG A 26 -5.17 0.24 52.78
N TYR A 27 -3.89 -0.11 52.63
CA TYR A 27 -2.79 0.50 53.39
C TYR A 27 -1.99 1.49 52.53
N PRO A 28 -1.91 2.78 52.89
CA PRO A 28 -1.17 3.78 52.13
C PRO A 28 0.29 3.41 51.88
N ALA A 29 0.96 2.78 52.85
CA ALA A 29 2.34 2.34 52.71
C ALA A 29 2.54 1.32 51.58
N LEU A 30 1.54 0.47 51.31
CA LEU A 30 1.60 -0.49 50.19
C LEU A 30 1.37 0.19 48.83
N ILE A 31 0.51 1.22 48.78
CA ILE A 31 0.31 2.04 47.57
C ILE A 31 1.61 2.78 47.22
N GLU A 32 2.24 3.41 48.21
CA GLU A 32 3.50 4.11 48.02
C GLU A 32 4.64 3.16 47.63
N GLY A 33 4.74 2.00 48.29
CA GLY A 33 5.71 0.96 47.95
C GLY A 33 5.55 0.46 46.51
N ARG A 34 4.32 0.20 46.07
CA ARG A 34 4.02 -0.15 44.67
C ARG A 34 4.43 0.97 43.72
N ARG A 35 4.08 2.23 44.04
CA ARG A 35 4.43 3.37 43.19
C ARG A 35 5.94 3.46 43.03
N LYS A 36 6.72 3.32 44.11
CA LYS A 36 8.19 3.30 44.06
C LYS A 36 8.76 2.17 43.19
N LEU A 37 8.11 1.00 43.14
CA LEU A 37 8.57 -0.11 42.33
C LEU A 37 8.25 0.07 40.84
N LEU A 38 7.07 0.60 40.52
CA LEU A 38 6.61 0.77 39.13
C LEU A 38 7.14 2.04 38.48
N ASP A 39 7.34 3.08 39.27
CA ASP A 39 7.79 4.41 38.84
C ASP A 39 9.31 4.48 38.70
N GLN A 40 9.87 3.54 37.94
CA GLN A 40 11.30 3.42 37.66
C GLN A 40 11.52 3.11 36.17
N ASP A 41 12.65 3.57 35.64
CA ASP A 41 13.11 3.19 34.30
C ASP A 41 13.15 1.66 34.15
N ARG A 42 12.68 1.17 33.00
CA ARG A 42 12.57 -0.26 32.61
C ARG A 42 11.58 -1.09 33.42
N GLN A 43 10.72 -0.48 34.23
CA GLN A 43 9.61 -1.17 34.90
C GLN A 43 8.31 -0.92 34.15
N LEU A 44 7.60 0.17 34.46
CA LEU A 44 6.37 0.54 33.78
C LEU A 44 6.62 1.30 32.47
N TYR A 45 7.74 2.01 32.40
CA TYR A 45 8.12 2.85 31.27
C TYR A 45 9.63 2.78 31.06
N ARG A 46 10.10 3.36 29.96
CA ARG A 46 11.52 3.60 29.71
C ARG A 46 11.74 5.08 29.50
N ASP A 47 12.76 5.64 30.14
CA ASP A 47 13.09 7.05 29.97
C ASP A 47 13.33 7.36 28.48
N PRO A 48 12.96 8.56 27.98
CA PRO A 48 13.14 8.91 26.58
C PRO A 48 14.59 8.71 26.14
N LEU A 49 14.78 7.83 25.16
CA LEU A 49 16.09 7.58 24.55
C LEU A 49 16.28 8.49 23.34
N PHE A 50 17.44 9.13 23.26
CA PHE A 50 17.85 9.92 22.10
C PHE A 50 18.79 9.09 21.25
N GLU A 51 18.35 8.75 20.06
CA GLU A 51 19.19 8.16 19.03
C GLU A 51 19.40 9.20 17.92
N PRO A 52 20.62 9.73 17.74
CA PRO A 52 20.89 10.61 16.61
C PRO A 52 20.79 9.80 15.33
N ILE A 53 19.80 10.11 14.50
CA ILE A 53 19.66 9.50 13.18
C ILE A 53 20.67 10.18 12.26
N VAL A 54 21.72 9.46 11.88
CA VAL A 54 22.65 9.92 10.84
C VAL A 54 21.87 10.01 9.52
N PRO A 55 21.93 11.14 8.80
CA PRO A 55 21.28 11.25 7.50
C PRO A 55 21.80 10.17 6.56
N TYR A 56 20.89 9.54 5.81
CA TYR A 56 21.27 8.63 4.75
C TYR A 56 21.96 9.40 3.62
N GLU A 57 22.88 8.74 2.93
CA GLU A 57 23.63 9.32 1.81
C GLU A 57 22.67 9.80 0.71
N SER A 58 22.80 11.07 0.31
CA SER A 58 22.06 11.60 -0.83
C SER A 58 22.70 11.13 -2.13
N SER A 59 21.89 10.81 -3.13
CA SER A 59 22.35 10.59 -4.51
C SER A 59 22.73 11.89 -5.23
N GLY A 60 22.36 13.06 -4.68
CA GLY A 60 22.46 14.35 -5.35
C GLY A 60 21.49 14.52 -6.52
N MET A 61 20.50 13.64 -6.67
CA MET A 61 19.57 13.63 -7.79
C MET A 61 18.13 13.85 -7.33
N THR A 62 17.43 14.78 -7.97
CA THR A 62 15.97 14.86 -7.91
C THR A 62 15.33 13.76 -8.76
N ALA A 63 14.01 13.56 -8.64
CA ALA A 63 13.29 12.59 -9.47
C ALA A 63 13.50 12.82 -10.98
N ARG A 64 13.59 14.09 -11.41
CA ARG A 64 13.86 14.45 -12.81
C ARG A 64 15.26 14.07 -13.26
N ALA A 65 16.27 14.38 -12.43
CA ALA A 65 17.66 14.02 -12.71
C ALA A 65 17.84 12.49 -12.76
N ALA A 66 17.25 11.76 -11.81
CA ALA A 66 17.23 10.31 -11.81
C ALA A 66 16.55 9.75 -13.07
N CYS A 67 15.40 10.31 -13.50
CA CYS A 67 14.75 9.88 -14.74
C CYS A 67 15.64 10.10 -15.98
N LEU A 68 16.34 11.24 -16.08
CA LEU A 68 17.29 11.50 -17.17
C LEU A 68 18.40 10.45 -17.19
N GLN A 69 19.01 10.17 -16.03
CA GLN A 69 20.10 9.21 -15.92
C GLN A 69 19.67 7.78 -16.25
N LEU A 70 18.46 7.40 -15.87
CA LEU A 70 17.91 6.05 -16.11
C LEU A 70 17.27 5.90 -17.50
N GLY A 71 17.24 6.95 -18.33
CA GLY A 71 16.55 6.94 -19.62
C GLY A 71 15.04 6.69 -19.47
N VAL A 72 14.44 7.23 -18.41
CA VAL A 72 13.00 7.18 -18.12
C VAL A 72 12.37 8.49 -18.61
N PRO A 73 11.18 8.45 -19.26
CA PRO A 73 10.49 9.66 -19.69
C PRO A 73 10.25 10.64 -18.53
N GLN A 74 10.43 11.95 -18.78
CA GLN A 74 10.24 12.99 -17.75
C GLN A 74 8.82 13.07 -17.20
N GLU A 75 7.84 12.55 -17.94
CA GLU A 75 6.46 12.35 -17.47
C GLU A 75 6.38 11.51 -16.19
N VAL A 76 7.32 10.59 -15.98
CA VAL A 76 7.43 9.84 -14.73
C VAL A 76 7.72 10.78 -13.57
N ALA A 77 8.75 11.62 -13.68
CA ALA A 77 9.07 12.59 -12.64
C ALA A 77 7.90 13.57 -12.39
N GLU A 78 7.26 14.07 -13.45
CA GLU A 78 6.06 14.91 -13.33
C GLU A 78 4.93 14.23 -12.55
N TYR A 79 4.70 12.93 -12.77
CA TYR A 79 3.70 12.18 -12.04
C TYR A 79 4.12 11.92 -10.58
N LEU A 80 5.37 11.57 -10.32
CA LEU A 80 5.88 11.36 -8.95
C LEU A 80 5.75 12.63 -8.10
N GLU A 81 5.98 13.79 -8.71
CA GLU A 81 5.82 15.12 -8.12
C GLU A 81 4.34 15.48 -7.89
N SER A 82 3.51 15.36 -8.92
CA SER A 82 2.08 15.72 -8.86
C SER A 82 1.25 14.75 -8.03
N GLY A 83 1.56 13.46 -8.08
CA GLY A 83 0.96 12.40 -7.28
C GLY A 83 1.27 12.52 -5.79
N GLY A 84 2.17 13.43 -5.40
CA GLY A 84 2.55 13.63 -4.00
C GLY A 84 3.37 12.45 -3.44
N LEU A 85 3.99 11.65 -4.31
CA LEU A 85 4.87 10.56 -3.91
C LEU A 85 6.25 11.09 -3.53
N PHE A 86 6.76 12.03 -4.33
CA PHE A 86 8.11 12.58 -4.17
C PHE A 86 8.13 14.08 -4.51
N PRO A 87 8.39 14.97 -3.54
CA PRO A 87 8.47 16.41 -3.80
C PRO A 87 9.53 16.75 -4.85
N ALA A 88 9.28 17.74 -5.70
CA ALA A 88 10.15 18.10 -6.82
C ALA A 88 11.59 18.47 -6.41
N GLU A 89 11.74 19.16 -5.28
CA GLU A 89 13.04 19.59 -4.76
C GLU A 89 13.72 18.55 -3.86
N ARG A 90 13.04 17.43 -3.55
CA ARG A 90 13.62 16.39 -2.73
C ARG A 90 14.64 15.62 -3.56
N GLU A 91 15.81 15.36 -2.98
CA GLU A 91 16.79 14.44 -3.56
C GLU A 91 16.50 13.01 -3.10
N LEU A 92 16.75 12.05 -3.99
CA LEU A 92 16.71 10.63 -3.67
C LEU A 92 17.91 10.30 -2.78
N PHE A 93 17.70 9.41 -1.81
CA PHE A 93 18.84 8.75 -1.18
C PHE A 93 19.55 7.83 -2.17
N GLN A 94 20.84 7.58 -1.95
CA GLN A 94 21.66 6.72 -2.82
C GLN A 94 21.02 5.33 -2.98
N HIS A 95 20.57 4.71 -1.89
CA HIS A 95 19.90 3.41 -1.93
C HIS A 95 18.55 3.40 -2.68
N GLN A 96 17.85 4.55 -2.74
CA GLN A 96 16.60 4.66 -3.51
C GLN A 96 16.91 4.70 -5.02
N PHE A 97 17.94 5.46 -5.40
CA PHE A 97 18.41 5.52 -6.78
C PHE A 97 18.96 4.16 -7.25
N ASP A 98 19.80 3.53 -6.43
CA ASP A 98 20.38 2.22 -6.74
C ASP A 98 19.31 1.14 -6.90
N ALA A 99 18.31 1.12 -6.01
CA ALA A 99 17.18 0.20 -6.10
C ALA A 99 16.36 0.40 -7.38
N TRP A 100 16.13 1.65 -7.78
CA TRP A 100 15.42 1.95 -9.03
C TRP A 100 16.26 1.53 -10.24
N SER A 101 17.55 1.84 -10.25
CA SER A 101 18.49 1.47 -11.31
C SER A 101 18.56 -0.04 -11.52
N ALA A 102 18.83 -0.80 -10.44
CA ALA A 102 18.91 -2.26 -10.47
C ALA A 102 17.57 -2.92 -10.83
N SER A 103 16.45 -2.41 -10.31
CA SER A 103 15.14 -2.89 -10.73
C SER A 103 14.92 -2.62 -12.23
N ARG A 104 15.37 -1.48 -12.78
CA ARG A 104 15.21 -1.21 -14.22
C ARG A 104 16.02 -2.18 -15.08
N SER A 105 17.24 -2.53 -14.68
CA SER A 105 18.09 -3.52 -15.38
C SER A 105 17.53 -4.95 -15.30
N GLY A 106 16.60 -5.22 -14.38
CA GLY A 106 15.99 -6.53 -14.19
C GLY A 106 16.66 -7.37 -13.11
N GLU A 107 17.54 -6.76 -12.32
CA GLU A 107 18.14 -7.40 -11.17
C GLU A 107 17.15 -7.50 -10.01
N ALA A 108 17.23 -8.58 -9.24
CA ALA A 108 16.51 -8.70 -7.99
C ALA A 108 17.18 -7.83 -6.92
N VAL A 109 16.40 -7.02 -6.23
CA VAL A 109 16.90 -6.02 -5.28
C VAL A 109 16.58 -6.42 -3.84
N VAL A 110 17.57 -6.33 -2.96
CA VAL A 110 17.40 -6.43 -1.51
C VAL A 110 17.90 -5.14 -0.86
N VAL A 111 16.98 -4.35 -0.32
CA VAL A 111 17.29 -3.09 0.36
C VAL A 111 17.39 -3.34 1.86
N THR A 112 18.61 -3.24 2.40
CA THR A 112 18.92 -3.42 3.81
C THR A 112 19.25 -2.08 4.46
N THR A 113 18.25 -1.35 4.91
CA THR A 113 18.41 -0.04 5.54
C THR A 113 17.52 0.08 6.78
N GLY A 114 17.94 0.93 7.73
CA GLY A 114 17.24 1.12 8.99
C GLY A 114 15.81 1.65 8.84
N THR A 115 15.07 1.69 9.93
CA THR A 115 13.73 2.28 10.00
C THR A 115 13.79 3.78 9.65
N GLY A 116 12.79 4.29 8.94
CA GLY A 116 12.75 5.72 8.55
C GLY A 116 13.68 6.13 7.39
N SER A 117 14.42 5.19 6.79
CA SER A 117 15.33 5.43 5.65
C SER A 117 14.66 5.69 4.30
N GLY A 118 13.33 5.64 4.23
CA GLY A 118 12.60 5.71 2.96
C GLY A 118 12.75 4.45 2.11
N LYS A 119 12.72 3.26 2.74
CA LYS A 119 12.62 1.94 2.06
C LYS A 119 11.41 1.85 1.14
N THR A 120 10.31 2.46 1.55
CA THR A 120 9.06 2.48 0.78
C THR A 120 9.27 3.04 -0.61
N GLU A 121 10.00 4.15 -0.73
CA GLU A 121 10.30 4.78 -2.02
C GLU A 121 11.14 3.87 -2.94
N CYS A 122 11.94 2.94 -2.40
CA CYS A 122 12.76 2.01 -3.20
C CYS A 122 11.92 1.08 -4.09
N TYR A 123 10.69 0.75 -3.69
CA TYR A 123 9.77 -0.03 -4.53
C TYR A 123 8.65 0.82 -5.13
N LEU A 124 8.21 1.91 -4.50
CA LEU A 124 7.16 2.75 -5.09
C LEU A 124 7.66 3.47 -6.34
N LEU A 125 8.90 3.98 -6.35
CA LEU A 125 9.48 4.66 -7.51
C LEU A 125 9.48 3.78 -8.78
N PRO A 126 10.08 2.57 -8.79
CA PRO A 126 10.08 1.73 -9.99
C PRO A 126 8.67 1.26 -10.39
N VAL A 127 7.78 0.96 -9.43
CA VAL A 127 6.41 0.51 -9.74
C VAL A 127 5.61 1.61 -10.41
N PHE A 128 5.60 2.83 -9.86
CA PHE A 128 4.87 3.95 -10.46
C PHE A 128 5.53 4.43 -11.76
N ALA A 129 6.86 4.37 -11.87
CA ALA A 129 7.55 4.62 -13.14
C ALA A 129 7.06 3.68 -14.24
N SER A 130 7.02 2.37 -13.95
CA SER A 130 6.53 1.37 -14.90
C SER A 130 5.06 1.59 -15.27
N LEU A 131 4.20 2.00 -14.33
CA LEU A 131 2.79 2.30 -14.60
C LEU A 131 2.65 3.53 -15.49
N VAL A 132 3.44 4.57 -15.26
CA VAL A 132 3.43 5.79 -16.07
C VAL A 132 3.95 5.52 -17.49
N GLU A 133 5.00 4.70 -17.64
CA GLU A 133 5.53 4.26 -18.93
C GLU A 133 4.49 3.41 -19.69
N GLU A 134 3.87 2.41 -19.04
CA GLU A 134 2.86 1.55 -19.67
C GLU A 134 1.61 2.35 -20.08
N SER A 135 1.17 3.27 -19.22
CA SER A 135 -0.08 4.00 -19.40
C SER A 135 -0.07 5.02 -20.54
N ALA A 136 1.10 5.36 -21.08
CA ALA A 136 1.19 6.19 -22.28
C ALA A 136 0.43 5.60 -23.48
N GLY A 137 0.28 4.26 -23.53
CA GLY A 137 -0.44 3.55 -24.59
C GLY A 137 -1.88 3.18 -24.24
N TRP A 138 -2.44 3.62 -23.10
CA TRP A 138 -3.80 3.25 -22.72
C TRP A 138 -4.84 4.10 -23.45
N GLU A 139 -5.86 3.43 -24.00
CA GLU A 139 -7.01 4.11 -24.58
C GLU A 139 -7.84 4.81 -23.49
N ALA A 140 -8.63 5.80 -23.89
CA ALA A 140 -9.54 6.47 -22.97
C ALA A 140 -10.58 5.45 -22.42
N PRO A 141 -10.89 5.49 -21.12
CA PRO A 141 -11.99 4.71 -20.59
C PRO A 141 -13.31 5.23 -21.16
N SER A 142 -14.32 4.37 -21.20
CA SER A 142 -15.69 4.78 -21.53
C SER A 142 -16.31 5.61 -20.42
N ASP A 143 -17.43 6.28 -20.72
CA ASP A 143 -18.14 7.08 -19.74
C ASP A 143 -18.61 6.25 -18.54
N ARG A 144 -18.32 6.76 -17.34
CA ARG A 144 -18.80 6.13 -16.11
C ARG A 144 -20.31 6.24 -16.04
N SER A 145 -20.98 5.12 -15.76
CA SER A 145 -22.44 5.10 -15.58
C SER A 145 -22.88 6.12 -14.53
N ALA A 146 -23.95 6.87 -14.82
CA ALA A 146 -24.58 7.76 -13.85
C ALA A 146 -25.04 7.05 -12.57
N ARG A 147 -25.17 5.70 -12.60
CA ARG A 147 -25.52 4.86 -11.45
C ARG A 147 -24.35 4.06 -10.89
N ALA A 148 -23.11 4.44 -11.19
CA ALA A 148 -21.91 3.72 -10.75
C ALA A 148 -21.85 3.52 -9.24
N LEU A 149 -22.32 4.51 -8.45
CA LEU A 149 -22.56 4.36 -7.02
C LEU A 149 -23.90 3.64 -6.77
N TRP A 150 -23.97 2.39 -7.22
CA TRP A 150 -25.20 1.60 -7.33
C TRP A 150 -25.94 1.43 -5.99
N TRP A 151 -25.24 1.52 -4.86
CA TRP A 151 -25.82 1.40 -3.53
C TRP A 151 -26.76 2.56 -3.15
N ASN A 152 -26.67 3.69 -3.87
CA ASN A 152 -27.55 4.85 -3.68
C ASN A 152 -28.90 4.71 -4.39
N TYR A 153 -29.07 3.68 -5.23
CA TYR A 153 -30.30 3.45 -5.98
C TYR A 153 -31.11 2.28 -5.40
N ARG A 154 -32.44 2.42 -5.44
CA ARG A 154 -33.37 1.33 -5.08
C ARG A 154 -33.43 0.32 -6.22
N ASN A 155 -33.48 -0.98 -5.88
CA ASN A 155 -33.56 -2.11 -6.83
C ASN A 155 -32.47 -2.17 -7.90
N GLN A 156 -31.34 -1.48 -7.68
CA GLN A 156 -30.21 -1.47 -8.60
C GLN A 156 -29.28 -2.67 -8.32
N GLN A 157 -28.92 -3.40 -9.39
CA GLN A 157 -27.88 -4.43 -9.36
C GLN A 157 -26.49 -3.80 -9.20
N ARG A 158 -25.53 -4.55 -8.65
CA ARG A 158 -24.14 -4.07 -8.52
C ARG A 158 -23.60 -3.72 -9.90
N ILE A 159 -22.88 -2.61 -9.95
CA ILE A 159 -22.05 -2.24 -11.11
C ILE A 159 -20.62 -2.29 -10.63
N ALA A 160 -19.77 -3.05 -11.33
CA ALA A 160 -18.36 -3.14 -10.99
C ALA A 160 -17.70 -1.75 -11.04
N GLN A 161 -16.88 -1.42 -10.05
CA GLN A 161 -16.28 -0.09 -9.92
C GLN A 161 -15.60 0.39 -11.21
N ARG A 162 -14.85 -0.52 -11.82
CA ARG A 162 -14.03 -0.30 -13.01
C ARG A 162 -14.71 -0.78 -14.31
N ALA A 163 -16.03 -0.96 -14.32
CA ALA A 163 -16.76 -1.43 -15.50
C ALA A 163 -16.56 -0.57 -16.77
N HIS A 164 -16.32 0.73 -16.57
CA HIS A 164 -16.11 1.73 -17.62
C HIS A 164 -14.71 1.68 -18.25
N ASP A 165 -13.74 1.05 -17.59
CA ASP A 165 -12.37 0.96 -18.07
C ASP A 165 -12.24 -0.24 -19.02
N THR A 166 -12.56 -0.01 -20.29
CA THR A 166 -12.57 -1.01 -21.36
C THR A 166 -11.36 -0.92 -22.29
N GLY A 167 -10.62 0.20 -22.25
CA GLY A 167 -9.55 0.55 -23.19
C GLY A 167 -8.17 -0.02 -22.86
N ARG A 168 -8.06 -0.88 -21.84
CA ARG A 168 -6.79 -1.51 -21.45
C ARG A 168 -6.97 -2.86 -20.76
N ALA A 169 -5.90 -3.65 -20.75
CA ALA A 169 -5.87 -4.92 -20.03
C ALA A 169 -5.99 -4.69 -18.50
N LYS A 170 -6.80 -5.55 -17.86
CA LYS A 170 -7.06 -5.54 -16.41
C LYS A 170 -6.23 -6.64 -15.75
N ALA A 171 -5.04 -6.28 -15.31
CA ALA A 171 -4.04 -7.22 -14.83
C ALA A 171 -3.25 -6.61 -13.68
N LEU A 172 -2.69 -7.48 -12.84
CA LEU A 172 -1.75 -7.05 -11.81
C LEU A 172 -0.43 -6.66 -12.48
N ARG A 173 0.00 -5.41 -12.29
CA ARG A 173 1.35 -4.94 -12.62
C ARG A 173 2.29 -5.12 -11.43
N ALA A 174 1.74 -5.04 -10.22
CA ALA A 174 2.49 -5.25 -9.00
C ALA A 174 1.70 -6.01 -7.92
N ILE A 175 2.38 -6.83 -7.13
CA ILE A 175 1.90 -7.36 -5.85
C ILE A 175 2.81 -6.86 -4.73
N PHE A 176 2.22 -6.25 -3.70
CA PHE A 176 2.90 -5.87 -2.48
C PHE A 176 2.55 -6.86 -1.38
N LEU A 177 3.56 -7.62 -0.94
CA LEU A 177 3.44 -8.63 0.10
C LEU A 177 3.99 -8.08 1.41
N TYR A 178 3.09 -7.84 2.36
CA TYR A 178 3.42 -7.40 3.72
C TYR A 178 3.24 -8.56 4.71
N PRO A 179 4.04 -8.63 5.79
CA PRO A 179 3.90 -9.70 6.77
C PRO A 179 2.68 -9.51 7.67
N LEU A 180 2.28 -8.25 7.94
CA LEU A 180 1.23 -7.90 8.89
C LEU A 180 0.25 -6.90 8.30
N ASN A 181 -1.03 -7.01 8.69
CA ASN A 181 -2.08 -6.07 8.24
C ASN A 181 -1.86 -4.63 8.75
N ALA A 182 -1.21 -4.45 9.91
CA ALA A 182 -0.95 -3.11 10.43
C ALA A 182 -0.03 -2.30 9.50
N LEU A 183 1.03 -2.95 8.98
CA LEU A 183 1.94 -2.34 8.01
C LEU A 183 1.22 -1.97 6.71
N ILE A 184 0.24 -2.78 6.29
CA ILE A 184 -0.60 -2.45 5.13
C ILE A 184 -1.33 -1.12 5.37
N GLU A 185 -1.99 -0.95 6.51
CA GLU A 185 -2.75 0.28 6.81
C GLU A 185 -1.84 1.52 6.83
N ASP A 186 -0.62 1.41 7.33
CA ASP A 186 0.36 2.50 7.33
C ASP A 186 0.80 2.90 5.91
N GLN A 187 0.90 1.93 4.98
CA GLN A 187 1.28 2.19 3.60
C GLN A 187 0.11 2.64 2.71
N LEU A 188 -1.13 2.32 3.07
CA LEU A 188 -2.31 2.71 2.29
C LEU A 188 -2.42 4.22 2.12
N GLY A 189 -2.13 5.02 3.15
CA GLY A 189 -2.20 6.48 3.06
C GLY A 189 -1.24 7.04 1.99
N ARG A 190 -0.06 6.43 1.84
CA ARG A 190 0.91 6.80 0.79
C ARG A 190 0.43 6.39 -0.60
N ILE A 191 -0.07 5.17 -0.76
CA ILE A 191 -0.56 4.67 -2.06
C ILE A 191 -1.81 5.44 -2.50
N ARG A 192 -2.73 5.75 -1.57
CA ARG A 192 -3.87 6.63 -1.83
C ARG A 192 -3.44 8.00 -2.32
N ARG A 193 -2.45 8.63 -1.69
CA ARG A 193 -1.93 9.92 -2.20
C ARG A 193 -1.39 9.79 -3.62
N ALA A 194 -0.57 8.77 -3.86
CA ALA A 194 0.00 8.51 -5.17
C ALA A 194 -1.09 8.38 -6.24
N CYS A 195 -2.11 7.55 -6.01
CA CYS A 195 -3.14 7.28 -7.00
C CYS A 195 -4.28 8.31 -7.07
N ASP A 196 -4.61 8.97 -5.95
CA ASP A 196 -5.85 9.74 -5.78
C ASP A 196 -5.66 11.19 -5.29
N SER A 197 -4.44 11.70 -5.21
CA SER A 197 -4.22 13.13 -4.93
C SER A 197 -4.84 14.02 -6.00
N THR A 198 -5.27 15.23 -5.62
CA THR A 198 -5.89 16.20 -6.54
C THR A 198 -5.00 16.49 -7.75
N ASN A 199 -3.72 16.76 -7.51
CA ASN A 199 -2.74 17.04 -8.56
C ASN A 199 -2.46 15.80 -9.42
N GLY A 200 -2.34 14.61 -8.82
CA GLY A 200 -2.17 13.35 -9.55
C GLY A 200 -3.37 13.01 -10.44
N ARG A 201 -4.61 13.22 -9.96
CA ARG A 201 -5.84 13.05 -10.75
C ARG A 201 -5.92 14.02 -11.91
N THR A 202 -5.56 15.29 -11.70
CA THR A 202 -5.47 16.28 -12.79
C THR A 202 -4.43 15.86 -13.82
N TRP A 203 -3.25 15.42 -13.38
CA TRP A 203 -2.21 14.94 -14.28
C TRP A 203 -2.70 13.74 -15.11
N LEU A 204 -3.33 12.75 -14.48
CA LEU A 204 -3.89 11.57 -15.17
C LEU A 204 -5.00 11.95 -16.16
N SER A 205 -5.87 12.89 -15.80
CA SER A 205 -6.89 13.44 -16.70
C SER A 205 -6.28 14.06 -17.95
N THR A 206 -5.23 14.88 -17.78
CA THR A 206 -4.59 15.60 -18.89
C THR A 206 -3.64 14.75 -19.72
N LYS A 207 -2.86 13.86 -19.08
CA LYS A 207 -1.74 13.14 -19.71
C LYS A 207 -2.06 11.67 -20.00
N ARG A 208 -3.11 11.11 -19.42
CA ARG A 208 -3.48 9.68 -19.54
C ARG A 208 -4.95 9.47 -19.89
N ASN A 209 -5.56 10.43 -20.60
CA ASN A 209 -6.93 10.33 -21.11
C ASN A 209 -7.98 10.03 -20.03
N GLY A 210 -7.76 10.48 -18.78
CA GLY A 210 -8.67 10.18 -17.67
C GLY A 210 -8.54 8.78 -17.06
N ASN A 211 -7.54 7.99 -17.47
CA ASN A 211 -7.25 6.71 -16.82
C ASN A 211 -6.81 6.89 -15.36
N SER A 212 -7.16 5.93 -14.51
CA SER A 212 -6.69 5.86 -13.12
C SER A 212 -5.72 4.71 -12.92
N PHE A 213 -4.79 4.84 -11.97
CA PHE A 213 -3.97 3.72 -11.48
C PHE A 213 -4.71 3.03 -10.33
N TRP A 214 -5.29 1.86 -10.64
CA TRP A 214 -6.14 1.15 -9.69
C TRP A 214 -5.30 0.32 -8.74
N PHE A 215 -5.65 0.38 -7.45
CA PHE A 215 -5.04 -0.48 -6.46
C PHE A 215 -6.10 -1.16 -5.61
N GLY A 216 -5.81 -2.36 -5.13
CA GLY A 216 -6.74 -3.15 -4.35
C GLY A 216 -6.05 -3.71 -3.12
N ARG A 217 -6.66 -3.52 -1.96
CA ARG A 217 -6.24 -4.21 -0.74
C ARG A 217 -7.03 -5.50 -0.61
N TYR A 218 -6.32 -6.63 -0.68
CA TYR A 218 -6.90 -7.95 -0.53
C TYR A 218 -6.42 -8.56 0.79
N THR A 219 -7.20 -8.39 1.85
CA THR A 219 -6.96 -8.93 3.20
C THR A 219 -8.24 -9.55 3.78
N GLY A 220 -8.17 -10.04 5.01
CA GLY A 220 -9.35 -10.53 5.74
C GLY A 220 -10.46 -9.49 5.94
N SER A 221 -10.13 -8.20 5.86
CA SER A 221 -11.10 -7.11 6.06
C SER A 221 -11.75 -6.60 4.77
N THR A 222 -11.22 -6.97 3.60
CA THR A 222 -11.75 -6.59 2.28
C THR A 222 -13.22 -7.02 2.16
N PRO A 223 -14.13 -6.11 1.75
CA PRO A 223 -15.56 -6.39 1.68
C PRO A 223 -15.92 -7.62 0.86
N VAL A 224 -16.86 -8.40 1.46
CA VAL A 224 -17.51 -9.63 1.00
C VAL A 224 -16.61 -10.76 0.55
N SER A 225 -16.93 -11.97 1.00
CA SER A 225 -16.30 -13.22 0.58
C SER A 225 -17.33 -14.15 -0.06
N GLY A 226 -16.89 -15.02 -0.96
CA GLY A 226 -17.77 -15.99 -1.65
C GLY A 226 -18.41 -15.40 -2.90
N PRO A 227 -19.36 -16.09 -3.54
CA PRO A 227 -19.92 -15.69 -4.82
C PRO A 227 -20.97 -14.58 -4.69
N GLU A 228 -21.12 -13.77 -5.74
CA GLU A 228 -22.11 -12.69 -5.82
C GLU A 228 -23.56 -13.20 -5.77
N THR A 229 -23.80 -14.47 -6.10
CA THR A 229 -25.14 -15.09 -6.05
C THR A 229 -25.75 -15.13 -4.64
N ASN A 230 -24.93 -14.97 -3.59
CA ASN A 230 -25.42 -14.93 -2.21
C ASN A 230 -26.09 -13.59 -1.85
N ALA A 231 -27.40 -13.62 -1.60
CA ALA A 231 -28.21 -12.44 -1.29
C ALA A 231 -27.78 -11.72 0.01
N SER A 232 -27.41 -12.47 1.05
CA SER A 232 -26.92 -11.89 2.31
C SER A 232 -25.61 -11.12 2.09
N LYS A 233 -24.71 -11.66 1.26
CA LYS A 233 -23.45 -10.97 0.91
C LYS A 233 -23.69 -9.71 0.09
N ARG A 234 -24.66 -9.69 -0.83
CA ARG A 234 -25.03 -8.47 -1.57
C ARG A 234 -25.53 -7.36 -0.62
N GLN A 235 -26.34 -7.73 0.37
CA GLN A 235 -26.79 -6.78 1.40
C GLN A 235 -25.63 -6.31 2.30
N GLU A 236 -24.73 -7.21 2.69
CA GLU A 236 -23.51 -6.88 3.43
C GLU A 236 -22.66 -5.85 2.67
N LEU A 237 -22.41 -6.09 1.38
CA LEU A 237 -21.66 -5.17 0.52
C LEU A 237 -22.33 -3.79 0.46
N LYS A 238 -23.64 -3.76 0.18
CA LYS A 238 -24.40 -2.51 0.12
C LYS A 238 -24.29 -1.69 1.42
N ARG A 239 -24.34 -2.35 2.58
CA ARG A 239 -24.16 -1.69 3.88
C ARG A 239 -22.73 -1.13 4.03
N ARG A 240 -21.70 -1.91 3.65
CA ARG A 240 -20.30 -1.47 3.72
C ARG A 240 -20.02 -0.28 2.81
N MET A 241 -20.60 -0.24 1.60
CA MET A 241 -20.43 0.89 0.67
C MET A 241 -21.04 2.18 1.23
N LYS A 242 -22.23 2.10 1.85
CA LYS A 242 -22.84 3.26 2.52
C LYS A 242 -22.04 3.75 3.72
N ASP A 243 -21.47 2.85 4.50
CA ASP A 243 -20.59 3.20 5.63
C ASP A 243 -19.29 3.87 5.15
N MET A 244 -18.69 3.35 4.08
CA MET A 244 -17.52 3.95 3.43
C MET A 244 -17.82 5.38 2.95
N GLU A 245 -18.91 5.59 2.22
CA GLU A 245 -19.34 6.91 1.75
C GLU A 245 -19.59 7.87 2.92
N SER A 246 -20.27 7.40 3.97
CA SER A 246 -20.52 8.21 5.19
C SER A 246 -19.24 8.57 5.95
N LYS A 247 -18.23 7.69 5.95
CA LYS A 247 -16.91 7.98 6.55
C LYS A 247 -16.14 8.99 5.70
N TRP A 248 -16.14 8.83 4.39
CA TRP A 248 -15.53 9.75 3.45
C TRP A 248 -16.11 11.16 3.55
N ASP A 249 -17.44 11.29 3.57
CA ASP A 249 -18.11 12.59 3.72
C ASP A 249 -17.72 13.30 5.01
N ARG A 250 -17.62 12.56 6.12
CA ARG A 250 -17.15 13.11 7.41
C ARG A 250 -15.69 13.54 7.33
N ALA A 251 -14.82 12.76 6.70
CA ALA A 251 -13.42 13.10 6.50
C ALA A 251 -13.29 14.38 5.66
N ARG A 252 -14.07 14.51 4.57
CA ARG A 252 -14.13 15.72 3.72
C ARG A 252 -14.56 16.96 4.50
N LEU A 253 -15.61 16.84 5.33
CA LEU A 253 -16.04 17.95 6.19
C LEU A 253 -14.97 18.33 7.22
N SER A 254 -14.22 17.36 7.74
CA SER A 254 -13.12 17.60 8.68
C SER A 254 -11.92 18.27 7.99
N ALA A 255 -11.56 17.83 6.78
CA ALA A 255 -10.51 18.43 5.98
C ALA A 255 -10.82 19.89 5.67
N ALA A 256 -12.05 20.19 5.23
CA ALA A 256 -12.50 21.55 4.96
C ALA A 256 -12.46 22.47 6.20
N ARG A 257 -12.73 21.95 7.39
CA ARG A 257 -12.65 22.73 8.65
C ARG A 257 -11.23 22.99 9.12
N SER A 258 -10.34 22.03 8.92
CA SER A 258 -8.94 22.11 9.35
C SER A 258 -8.02 22.80 8.33
N GLY A 259 -8.48 22.96 7.08
CA GLY A 259 -7.68 23.47 5.98
C GLY A 259 -6.58 22.50 5.52
N SER A 260 -6.68 21.22 5.86
CA SER A 260 -5.71 20.19 5.51
C SER A 260 -6.40 18.93 4.96
N ASP A 261 -5.95 18.50 3.79
CA ASP A 261 -6.43 17.28 3.13
C ASP A 261 -5.73 16.00 3.63
N GLU A 262 -4.80 16.11 4.59
CA GLU A 262 -4.02 14.97 5.09
C GLU A 262 -4.93 13.84 5.62
N ILE A 263 -6.01 14.21 6.31
CA ILE A 263 -6.98 13.26 6.87
C ILE A 263 -7.64 12.40 5.78
N LEU A 264 -7.78 12.90 4.55
CA LEU A 264 -8.42 12.17 3.45
C LEU A 264 -7.66 10.90 3.08
N SER A 265 -6.34 10.90 3.22
CA SER A 265 -5.51 9.72 2.91
C SER A 265 -5.79 8.51 3.81
N TYR A 266 -6.43 8.71 4.97
CA TYR A 266 -6.78 7.62 5.89
C TYR A 266 -8.12 6.94 5.53
N PHE A 267 -8.90 7.52 4.62
CA PHE A 267 -10.22 7.01 4.24
C PHE A 267 -10.25 6.63 2.76
N GLN A 268 -11.04 5.61 2.44
CA GLN A 268 -11.27 5.20 1.06
C GLN A 268 -12.27 6.17 0.40
N ASP A 269 -11.88 6.79 -0.71
CA ASP A 269 -12.76 7.61 -1.54
C ASP A 269 -13.69 6.70 -2.37
N PRO A 270 -15.03 6.81 -2.23
CA PRO A 270 -15.98 6.06 -3.07
C PRO A 270 -15.79 6.30 -4.56
N GLN A 271 -15.27 7.46 -4.96
CA GLN A 271 -15.03 7.79 -6.36
C GLN A 271 -13.57 7.57 -6.80
N GLY A 272 -12.69 7.21 -5.87
CA GLY A 272 -11.27 7.00 -6.13
C GLY A 272 -10.93 5.64 -6.73
N SER A 273 -9.63 5.40 -6.80
CA SER A 273 -8.99 4.27 -7.47
C SER A 273 -8.77 3.05 -6.57
N GLU A 274 -9.01 3.16 -5.26
CA GLU A 274 -8.98 2.01 -4.35
C GLU A 274 -10.19 1.10 -4.60
N MET A 275 -9.92 -0.16 -4.92
CA MET A 275 -10.97 -1.13 -5.25
C MET A 275 -11.86 -1.44 -4.04
N TRP A 276 -13.19 -1.38 -4.24
CA TRP A 276 -14.18 -1.46 -3.17
C TRP A 276 -14.30 -2.84 -2.52
N SER A 277 -14.22 -3.92 -3.32
CA SER A 277 -14.53 -5.26 -2.83
C SER A 277 -13.75 -6.36 -3.54
N ARG A 278 -13.82 -7.58 -2.99
CA ARG A 278 -13.24 -8.77 -3.64
C ARG A 278 -13.88 -9.02 -5.00
N TRP A 279 -15.19 -8.84 -5.13
CA TRP A 279 -15.91 -9.05 -6.39
C TRP A 279 -15.44 -8.08 -7.48
N ASP A 280 -15.21 -6.82 -7.12
CA ASP A 280 -14.69 -5.85 -8.08
C ASP A 280 -13.29 -6.27 -8.57
N MET A 281 -12.41 -6.72 -7.66
CA MET A 281 -11.07 -7.21 -8.00
C MET A 281 -11.08 -8.52 -8.82
N HIS A 282 -12.03 -9.42 -8.55
CA HIS A 282 -12.17 -10.68 -9.30
C HIS A 282 -12.53 -10.42 -10.77
N GLU A 283 -13.42 -9.45 -11.01
CA GLU A 283 -13.87 -9.10 -12.35
C GLU A 283 -12.87 -8.23 -13.09
N ASN A 284 -12.31 -7.23 -12.41
CA ASN A 284 -11.43 -6.23 -12.99
C ASN A 284 -10.19 -6.08 -12.09
N PRO A 285 -9.16 -6.93 -12.25
CA PRO A 285 -7.98 -6.89 -11.40
C PRO A 285 -7.36 -5.48 -11.30
N PRO A 286 -6.87 -5.08 -10.10
CA PRO A 286 -6.18 -3.80 -9.92
C PRO A 286 -4.81 -3.82 -10.60
N ASP A 287 -4.23 -2.65 -10.83
CA ASP A 287 -2.84 -2.54 -11.28
C ASP A 287 -1.86 -2.90 -10.15
N ILE A 288 -2.17 -2.50 -8.90
CA ILE A 288 -1.40 -2.83 -7.70
C ILE A 288 -2.26 -3.61 -6.72
N LEU A 289 -1.86 -4.82 -6.35
CA LEU A 289 -2.52 -5.61 -5.31
C LEU A 289 -1.70 -5.58 -4.02
N ILE A 290 -2.33 -5.18 -2.92
CA ILE A 290 -1.71 -5.18 -1.59
C ILE A 290 -2.30 -6.32 -0.76
N THR A 291 -1.45 -7.22 -0.29
CA THR A 291 -1.90 -8.41 0.45
C THR A 291 -0.83 -8.91 1.44
N ASN A 292 -1.14 -10.01 2.12
CA ASN A 292 -0.20 -10.73 2.98
C ASN A 292 -0.07 -12.18 2.51
N TYR A 293 0.95 -12.90 2.98
CA TYR A 293 1.23 -14.28 2.53
C TYR A 293 0.06 -15.24 2.80
N SER A 294 -0.61 -15.13 3.94
CA SER A 294 -1.75 -15.97 4.29
C SER A 294 -2.90 -15.80 3.29
N MET A 295 -3.19 -14.55 2.91
CA MET A 295 -4.26 -14.26 1.97
C MET A 295 -3.86 -14.63 0.54
N LEU A 296 -2.62 -14.37 0.13
CA LEU A 296 -2.10 -14.81 -1.17
C LEU A 296 -2.18 -16.34 -1.32
N ASN A 297 -1.85 -17.10 -0.27
CA ASN A 297 -1.98 -18.56 -0.26
C ASN A 297 -3.44 -18.98 -0.50
N ILE A 298 -4.38 -18.37 0.21
CA ILE A 298 -5.82 -18.62 0.01
C ILE A 298 -6.26 -18.25 -1.42
N MET A 299 -5.77 -17.14 -1.98
CA MET A 299 -6.10 -16.73 -3.36
C MET A 299 -5.61 -17.74 -4.39
N LEU A 300 -4.41 -18.30 -4.22
CA LEU A 300 -3.87 -19.30 -5.15
C LEU A 300 -4.58 -20.65 -5.09
N MET A 301 -5.19 -20.99 -3.96
CA MET A 301 -5.90 -22.27 -3.78
C MET A 301 -7.36 -22.24 -4.27
N ARG A 302 -7.99 -21.07 -4.35
CA ARG A 302 -9.42 -20.93 -4.63
C ARG A 302 -9.68 -20.55 -6.08
N SER A 303 -10.73 -21.13 -6.67
CA SER A 303 -11.13 -20.83 -8.05
C SER A 303 -11.74 -19.43 -8.23
N LEU A 304 -12.32 -18.84 -7.18
CA LEU A 304 -12.94 -17.52 -7.23
C LEU A 304 -11.95 -16.42 -7.63
N GLU A 305 -10.69 -16.55 -7.19
CA GLU A 305 -9.62 -15.60 -7.48
C GLU A 305 -8.85 -15.94 -8.77
N GLY A 306 -9.15 -17.07 -9.42
CA GLY A 306 -8.43 -17.57 -10.59
C GLY A 306 -8.34 -16.53 -11.71
N THR A 307 -9.43 -15.81 -11.95
CA THR A 307 -9.53 -14.76 -12.97
C THR A 307 -8.48 -13.66 -12.82
N ILE A 308 -8.08 -13.33 -11.58
CA ILE A 308 -7.05 -12.31 -11.32
C ILE A 308 -5.71 -12.76 -11.93
N PHE A 309 -5.33 -14.00 -11.66
CA PHE A 309 -4.06 -14.54 -12.13
C PHE A 309 -4.11 -14.89 -13.62
N ASP A 310 -5.25 -15.36 -14.12
CA ASP A 310 -5.43 -15.69 -15.54
C ASP A 310 -5.34 -14.44 -16.41
N GLN A 311 -6.05 -13.35 -16.07
CA GLN A 311 -5.93 -12.07 -16.80
C GLN A 311 -4.51 -11.50 -16.71
N THR A 312 -3.83 -11.67 -15.57
CA THR A 312 -2.45 -11.20 -15.40
C THR A 312 -1.47 -12.00 -16.26
N ARG A 313 -1.62 -13.33 -16.31
CA ARG A 313 -0.82 -14.20 -17.19
C ARG A 313 -1.04 -13.84 -18.66
N ASP A 314 -2.29 -13.63 -19.06
CA ASP A 314 -2.62 -13.31 -20.45
C ASP A 314 -2.07 -11.93 -20.84
N TRP A 315 -2.10 -10.94 -19.93
CA TRP A 315 -1.40 -9.68 -20.12
C TRP A 315 0.12 -9.87 -20.23
N LEU A 316 0.76 -10.63 -19.35
CA LEU A 316 2.20 -10.90 -19.47
C LEU A 316 2.56 -11.58 -20.79
N ALA A 317 1.70 -12.47 -21.29
CA ALA A 317 1.91 -13.17 -22.55
C ALA A 317 1.70 -12.29 -23.78
N SER A 318 0.87 -11.24 -23.69
CA SER A 318 0.55 -10.37 -24.85
C SER A 318 1.74 -9.55 -25.32
N ASP A 319 2.67 -9.22 -24.42
CA ASP A 319 3.93 -8.58 -24.78
C ASP A 319 5.06 -8.94 -23.81
N ARG A 320 5.82 -9.97 -24.20
CA ARG A 320 6.98 -10.47 -23.45
C ARG A 320 8.11 -9.44 -23.35
N THR A 321 8.15 -8.46 -24.24
CA THR A 321 9.25 -7.49 -24.32
C THR A 321 8.99 -6.25 -23.47
N ARG A 322 7.72 -5.83 -23.33
CA ARG A 322 7.34 -4.61 -22.60
C ARG A 322 6.67 -4.86 -21.26
N ASN A 323 5.87 -5.91 -21.11
CA ASN A 323 5.10 -6.11 -19.87
C ASN A 323 6.03 -6.59 -18.75
N ARG A 324 5.94 -5.93 -17.59
CA ARG A 324 6.78 -6.19 -16.41
C ARG A 324 5.92 -6.37 -15.17
N PHE A 325 6.12 -7.48 -14.47
CA PHE A 325 5.45 -7.77 -13.20
C PHE A 325 6.38 -7.50 -12.02
N HIS A 326 5.93 -6.66 -11.09
CA HIS A 326 6.66 -6.30 -9.89
C HIS A 326 6.20 -7.13 -8.69
N LEU A 327 7.11 -7.84 -8.06
CA LEU A 327 6.89 -8.58 -6.83
C LEU A 327 7.65 -7.89 -5.70
N ILE A 328 6.89 -7.24 -4.80
CA ILE A 328 7.44 -6.53 -3.66
C ILE A 328 7.26 -7.39 -2.42
N VAL A 329 8.35 -7.67 -1.70
CA VAL A 329 8.34 -8.43 -0.45
C VAL A 329 8.91 -7.56 0.66
N ASP A 330 8.03 -7.02 1.51
CA ASP A 330 8.43 -6.14 2.60
C ASP A 330 8.76 -6.93 3.87
N GLU A 331 9.67 -6.37 4.66
CA GLU A 331 10.24 -6.95 5.87
C GLU A 331 10.75 -8.38 5.68
N LEU A 332 11.68 -8.56 4.72
CA LEU A 332 12.22 -9.86 4.33
C LEU A 332 12.75 -10.68 5.52
N HIS A 333 13.29 -10.02 6.55
CA HIS A 333 13.79 -10.68 7.76
C HIS A 333 12.73 -11.43 8.56
N THR A 334 11.44 -11.13 8.36
CA THR A 334 10.33 -11.85 9.00
C THR A 334 10.12 -13.23 8.40
N TYR A 335 10.60 -13.47 7.17
CA TYR A 335 10.46 -14.73 6.45
C TYR A 335 11.70 -15.61 6.59
N ARG A 336 11.99 -16.06 7.82
CA ARG A 336 13.10 -17.00 8.13
C ARG A 336 12.58 -18.35 8.60
N GLY A 337 13.42 -19.38 8.56
CA GLY A 337 13.08 -20.73 9.04
C GLY A 337 11.89 -21.37 8.30
N THR A 338 10.99 -22.00 9.04
CA THR A 338 9.80 -22.65 8.49
C THR A 338 8.86 -21.67 7.77
N PRO A 339 8.47 -20.52 8.36
CA PRO A 339 7.69 -19.51 7.64
C PRO A 339 8.35 -19.02 6.35
N GLY A 340 9.68 -18.84 6.35
CA GLY A 340 10.43 -18.48 5.15
C GLY A 340 10.35 -19.54 4.05
N THR A 341 10.38 -20.82 4.42
CA THR A 341 10.22 -21.93 3.46
C THR A 341 8.84 -21.93 2.83
N GLU A 342 7.79 -21.76 3.64
CA GLU A 342 6.41 -21.68 3.16
C GLU A 342 6.22 -20.52 2.18
N VAL A 343 6.71 -19.32 2.53
CA VAL A 343 6.64 -18.16 1.65
C VAL A 343 7.45 -18.37 0.36
N GLY A 344 8.62 -19.02 0.45
CA GLY A 344 9.40 -19.38 -0.74
C GLY A 344 8.64 -20.28 -1.72
N TYR A 345 7.94 -21.31 -1.24
CA TYR A 345 7.07 -22.16 -2.08
C TYR A 345 5.85 -21.41 -2.61
N LEU A 346 5.25 -20.55 -1.78
CA LEU A 346 4.13 -19.72 -2.18
C LEU A 346 4.49 -18.79 -3.36
N LEU A 347 5.65 -18.14 -3.29
CA LEU A 347 6.13 -17.28 -4.37
C LEU A 347 6.41 -18.07 -5.64
N ARG A 348 6.99 -19.28 -5.54
CA ARG A 348 7.17 -20.17 -6.71
C ARG A 348 5.83 -20.57 -7.34
N ALA A 349 4.83 -20.88 -6.52
CA ALA A 349 3.48 -21.20 -6.99
C ALA A 349 2.82 -20.00 -7.69
N LEU A 350 3.00 -18.79 -7.15
CA LEU A 350 2.56 -17.55 -7.78
C LEU A 350 3.22 -17.36 -9.15
N LEU A 351 4.55 -17.42 -9.23
CA LEU A 351 5.29 -17.24 -10.48
C LEU A 351 4.85 -18.27 -11.52
N HIS A 352 4.71 -19.54 -11.13
CA HIS A 352 4.20 -20.59 -12.01
C HIS A 352 2.78 -20.29 -12.50
N ARG A 353 1.88 -19.82 -11.62
CA ARG A 353 0.50 -19.44 -12.00
C ARG A 353 0.47 -18.28 -13.02
N LEU A 354 1.43 -17.36 -12.93
CA LEU A 354 1.60 -16.23 -13.84
C LEU A 354 2.38 -16.58 -15.12
N GLY A 355 2.88 -17.82 -15.26
CA GLY A 355 3.71 -18.22 -16.40
C GLY A 355 5.11 -17.58 -16.41
N LEU A 356 5.62 -17.25 -15.22
CA LEU A 356 6.94 -16.65 -15.00
C LEU A 356 7.90 -17.68 -14.36
N THR A 357 9.19 -17.49 -14.64
CA THR A 357 10.29 -18.15 -13.94
C THR A 357 11.03 -17.13 -13.06
N PRO A 358 11.82 -17.56 -12.06
CA PRO A 358 12.62 -16.65 -11.24
C PRO A 358 13.57 -15.75 -12.06
N ASP A 359 14.08 -16.26 -13.18
CA ASP A 359 15.02 -15.55 -14.06
C ASP A 359 14.29 -14.83 -15.23
N SER A 360 12.97 -14.71 -15.16
CA SER A 360 12.18 -14.08 -16.22
C SER A 360 12.56 -12.61 -16.37
N THR A 361 12.86 -12.20 -17.60
CA THR A 361 13.11 -10.78 -17.93
C THR A 361 11.89 -9.90 -17.72
N GLN A 362 10.70 -10.48 -17.54
CA GLN A 362 9.47 -9.76 -17.20
C GLN A 362 9.31 -9.53 -15.69
N LEU A 363 10.05 -10.25 -14.85
CA LEU A 363 9.90 -10.18 -13.40
C LEU A 363 10.82 -9.10 -12.81
N ARG A 364 10.31 -8.36 -11.82
CA ARG A 364 11.03 -7.37 -11.03
C ARG A 364 10.80 -7.65 -9.56
N ILE A 365 11.81 -8.15 -8.87
CA ILE A 365 11.72 -8.47 -7.43
C ILE A 365 12.42 -7.36 -6.66
N ILE A 366 11.71 -6.74 -5.74
CA ILE A 366 12.28 -5.77 -4.81
C ILE A 366 11.87 -6.18 -3.41
N THR A 367 12.86 -6.31 -2.54
CA THR A 367 12.65 -6.70 -1.15
C THR A 367 13.25 -5.66 -0.23
N THR A 368 12.62 -5.44 0.91
CA THR A 368 13.03 -4.46 1.91
C THR A 368 13.20 -5.15 3.25
N SER A 369 14.21 -4.76 4.03
CA SER A 369 14.41 -5.26 5.38
C SER A 369 15.07 -4.20 6.27
N ALA A 370 14.60 -4.06 7.51
CA ALA A 370 15.26 -3.22 8.52
C ALA A 370 16.64 -3.71 8.93
N SER A 371 16.85 -5.03 8.94
CA SER A 371 18.13 -5.66 9.23
C SER A 371 18.16 -7.05 8.61
N ILE A 372 19.29 -7.43 8.03
CA ILE A 372 19.58 -8.83 7.71
C ILE A 372 20.82 -9.15 8.52
N GLU A 373 20.68 -10.07 9.47
CA GLU A 373 21.86 -10.61 10.15
C GLU A 373 22.56 -11.52 9.15
N ALA A 374 23.89 -11.44 9.08
CA ALA A 374 24.66 -12.42 8.31
C ALA A 374 24.38 -13.81 8.89
N ASN A 375 23.89 -14.72 8.06
CA ASN A 375 23.73 -16.13 8.42
C ASN A 375 25.08 -16.79 8.69
#